data_AF-A0A1M6AMP5-F1
#
_entry.id   AF-A0A1M6AMP5-F1
#
_cell.length_a   1.000
_cell.length_b   1.000
_cell.length_c   1.000
_cell.angle_alpha   90.00
_cell.angle_beta   90.00
_cell.angle_gamma   90.00
#
_symmetry.space_group_name_H-M   'P 1'
#
loop_
_entity.id
_entity.type
_entity.pdbx_description
1 polymer ?
#
loop_
_entity_poly.entity_id
_entity_poly.type
_entity_poly.pdbx_seq_one_letter_code
_entity_poly.pdbx_strand_id
1 'polypeptide(L)'
;MKKSILAIGCILIVSFTALVACSDDESVQEKKIDEYMKSIDDLDSLECNEDRDGMIVHFSETDTRMVCYEGKWIKYFEWKAAMREKEKPDVLADDTVSNYSNLPTCNYSRDKDVYYVKSLNINLIFVEEDGKWLEFALQSVPDTVSSMSALPVCLSSITGARVYLSSMKSWVICSEHEWIESTLWLQASSSSGAKSSSSSSRYSSSSYYSSSSINIREATLGYCTAARDGELAYDSNGVIGDAKHDYYVCDGDDEYWYAASNSVADTIGWKASTDGTFKPGAFSYSSSKYSDLSTSCVFKGESGQVYYVYDGDHWREAKSMEVCMLYACTKKREGETRDMNGYTFVCRSGIWGQDSLYKVGKKDYFSKTATYATLTDARDNKTYKTVDIGGLTWMAEDLNYADTTATPNLISGHTCYGNVDSNCVIGGRSYRWASAMNLSSTYNSSSVPDTMIHKPHQGICPTGWHVPDSTEWRKLYVAAGNSAVALKASGVWPYSSSVAAPSNATGFTALPSGYAYGSYSYSGNLAARYCSAHSYSASYAWIYTMTYSSNYLTGDDYRKSDGCHLRCVKDL
;
A
#
# COMPACT_ATOMS: atom_id res chain seq x y z
N MET A 1 8.79 29.58 64.94
CA MET A 1 10.04 29.25 64.24
C MET A 1 9.68 28.28 63.11
N LYS A 2 9.44 28.79 61.89
CA LYS A 2 10.28 28.65 60.68
C LYS A 2 10.67 27.21 60.29
N LYS A 3 10.22 26.83 59.07
CA LYS A 3 10.84 25.93 58.06
C LYS A 3 10.75 24.41 58.35
N SER A 4 10.42 23.47 57.45
CA SER A 4 10.35 23.38 55.97
C SER A 4 9.43 22.20 55.57
N ILE A 5 8.54 22.35 54.58
CA ILE A 5 8.59 21.78 53.20
C ILE A 5 8.73 20.24 53.12
N LEU A 6 7.66 19.55 52.70
CA LEU A 6 7.60 18.79 51.43
C LEU A 6 6.15 18.38 51.13
N ALA A 7 5.60 18.90 50.04
CA ALA A 7 4.30 18.51 49.50
C ALA A 7 4.52 17.42 48.44
N ILE A 8 3.89 16.26 48.63
CA ILE A 8 3.75 15.22 47.61
C ILE A 8 2.43 15.50 46.89
N GLY A 9 2.52 16.04 45.68
CA GLY A 9 1.38 16.26 44.80
C GLY A 9 0.97 14.95 44.13
N CYS A 10 -0.29 14.56 44.31
CA CYS A 10 -0.98 13.59 43.47
C CYS A 10 -0.96 14.05 42.01
N ILE A 11 -0.39 13.24 41.13
CA ILE A 11 -0.55 13.36 39.67
C ILE A 11 -1.87 12.67 39.31
N LEU A 12 -2.87 13.49 39.00
CA LEU A 12 -4.06 13.10 38.25
C LEU A 12 -3.64 12.85 36.79
N ILE A 13 -3.81 11.62 36.32
CA ILE A 13 -3.73 11.26 34.91
C ILE A 13 -4.97 11.85 34.24
N VAL A 14 -4.78 12.90 33.45
CA VAL A 14 -5.79 13.42 32.52
C VAL A 14 -5.29 13.13 31.11
N SER A 15 -5.97 12.18 30.46
CA SER A 15 -5.87 11.90 29.03
C SER A 15 -6.39 13.09 28.24
N PHE A 16 -5.65 13.58 27.24
CA PHE A 16 -6.16 14.46 26.20
C PHE A 16 -5.34 14.28 24.90
N THR A 17 -5.89 13.48 23.99
CA THR A 17 -5.59 13.56 22.56
C THR A 17 -6.38 14.73 21.97
N ALA A 18 -5.70 15.75 21.49
CA ALA A 18 -6.31 16.82 20.69
C ALA A 18 -5.37 17.19 19.54
N LEU A 19 -5.50 16.48 18.41
CA LEU A 19 -4.98 16.93 17.12
C LEU A 19 -5.95 17.99 16.58
N VAL A 20 -5.48 19.22 16.42
CA VAL A 20 -6.28 20.36 15.96
C VAL A 20 -6.11 20.50 14.45
N ALA A 21 -7.18 20.38 13.66
CA ALA A 21 -7.19 20.48 12.19
C ALA A 21 -7.92 21.76 11.70
N CYS A 22 -7.50 22.33 10.55
CA CYS A 22 -8.13 23.42 9.77
C CYS A 22 -7.74 23.39 8.27
N SER A 23 -8.43 24.14 7.39
CA SER A 23 -8.79 23.83 5.96
C SER A 23 -8.32 24.80 4.84
N ASP A 24 -7.72 24.24 3.74
CA ASP A 24 -7.46 24.64 2.31
C ASP A 24 -6.57 25.81 1.75
N ASP A 25 -5.78 25.42 0.68
CA ASP A 25 -5.25 26.08 -0.57
C ASP A 25 -3.87 26.80 -0.58
N GLU A 26 -2.86 26.53 -1.46
CA GLU A 26 -2.78 26.48 -2.95
C GLU A 26 -1.36 26.05 -3.52
N SER A 27 -1.27 25.54 -4.77
CA SER A 27 -0.15 24.75 -5.41
C SER A 27 0.96 25.47 -6.25
N VAL A 28 2.12 24.83 -6.53
CA VAL A 28 3.21 25.26 -7.47
C VAL A 28 3.71 24.15 -8.44
N GLN A 29 4.07 24.50 -9.71
CA GLN A 29 4.39 23.60 -10.86
C GLN A 29 5.91 23.46 -11.27
N GLU A 30 6.28 22.37 -11.97
CA GLU A 30 7.65 22.03 -12.50
C GLU A 30 7.98 22.56 -13.95
N LYS A 31 9.27 22.83 -14.24
CA LYS A 31 9.83 23.41 -15.50
C LYS A 31 10.15 22.39 -16.62
N LYS A 32 10.16 22.87 -17.89
CA LYS A 32 10.22 22.13 -19.18
C LYS A 32 11.64 22.03 -19.79
N ILE A 33 11.88 21.09 -20.73
CA ILE A 33 13.15 20.86 -21.48
C ILE A 33 13.26 21.81 -22.69
N ASP A 34 14.47 22.32 -22.97
CA ASP A 34 14.69 23.42 -23.92
C ASP A 34 15.20 23.02 -25.32
N GLU A 35 16.08 22.01 -25.48
CA GLU A 35 16.61 21.63 -26.82
C GLU A 35 17.03 20.15 -26.97
N TYR A 36 17.02 19.63 -28.22
CA TYR A 36 17.36 18.25 -28.58
C TYR A 36 18.46 18.18 -29.65
N MET A 37 19.52 17.39 -29.40
CA MET A 37 20.67 17.20 -30.28
C MET A 37 20.96 15.71 -30.51
N LYS A 38 21.73 15.38 -31.56
CA LYS A 38 22.03 13.98 -31.92
C LYS A 38 23.22 13.41 -31.14
N SER A 39 24.41 14.00 -31.29
CA SER A 39 25.63 13.55 -30.63
C SER A 39 26.13 14.57 -29.60
N ILE A 40 26.79 14.07 -28.55
CA ILE A 40 27.45 14.91 -27.54
C ILE A 40 28.66 15.65 -28.09
N ASP A 41 29.28 15.16 -29.18
CA ASP A 41 30.41 15.81 -29.84
C ASP A 41 29.99 17.15 -30.51
N ASP A 42 28.70 17.31 -30.78
CA ASP A 42 28.14 18.55 -31.31
C ASP A 42 28.00 19.63 -30.21
N LEU A 43 28.14 19.27 -28.93
CA LEU A 43 27.97 20.17 -27.79
C LEU A 43 29.07 21.25 -27.73
N ASP A 44 30.27 20.96 -28.24
CA ASP A 44 31.36 21.95 -28.32
C ASP A 44 31.01 23.15 -29.23
N SER A 45 30.03 22.98 -30.12
CA SER A 45 29.51 24.08 -30.95
C SER A 45 28.50 24.98 -30.20
N LEU A 46 27.94 24.50 -29.08
CA LEU A 46 27.08 25.25 -28.17
C LEU A 46 27.88 25.67 -26.93
N GLU A 47 28.47 26.85 -26.97
CA GLU A 47 29.17 27.41 -25.80
C GLU A 47 28.18 27.62 -24.63
N CYS A 48 28.52 27.10 -23.43
CA CYS A 48 27.77 27.37 -22.20
C CYS A 48 28.22 28.71 -21.62
N ASN A 49 27.29 29.66 -21.60
CA ASN A 49 27.52 31.02 -21.11
C ASN A 49 26.33 31.47 -20.24
N GLU A 50 26.43 32.67 -19.64
CA GLU A 50 25.42 33.19 -18.72
C GLU A 50 24.02 33.27 -19.35
N ASP A 51 23.91 33.55 -20.65
CA ASP A 51 22.63 33.62 -21.36
C ASP A 51 21.93 32.26 -21.51
N ARG A 52 22.68 31.18 -21.33
CA ARG A 52 22.22 29.78 -21.45
C ARG A 52 22.26 29.04 -20.13
N ASP A 53 22.53 29.73 -19.02
CA ASP A 53 22.54 29.11 -17.69
C ASP A 53 21.16 28.53 -17.35
N GLY A 54 21.12 27.26 -16.95
CA GLY A 54 19.91 26.49 -16.71
C GLY A 54 19.32 25.79 -17.95
N MET A 55 19.86 26.03 -19.15
CA MET A 55 19.41 25.38 -20.38
C MET A 55 19.69 23.88 -20.33
N ILE A 56 18.68 23.07 -20.68
CA ILE A 56 18.80 21.60 -20.72
C ILE A 56 18.80 21.10 -22.16
N VAL A 57 19.87 20.41 -22.54
CA VAL A 57 20.04 19.77 -23.84
C VAL A 57 19.92 18.26 -23.67
N HIS A 58 19.10 17.62 -24.51
CA HIS A 58 18.97 16.16 -24.58
C HIS A 58 19.66 15.59 -25.83
N PHE A 59 20.51 14.59 -25.64
CA PHE A 59 21.22 13.90 -26.70
C PHE A 59 20.52 12.59 -27.02
N SER A 60 19.93 12.49 -28.22
CA SER A 60 19.10 11.35 -28.60
C SER A 60 19.88 10.04 -28.78
N GLU A 61 21.16 10.09 -29.16
CA GLU A 61 21.95 8.86 -29.41
C GLU A 61 22.39 8.16 -28.13
N THR A 62 22.63 8.91 -27.06
CA THR A 62 23.11 8.39 -25.77
C THR A 62 22.06 8.48 -24.65
N ASP A 63 20.87 9.01 -24.96
CA ASP A 63 19.81 9.37 -24.02
C ASP A 63 20.30 10.19 -22.81
N THR A 64 21.36 10.98 -23.01
CA THR A 64 22.00 11.77 -21.95
C THR A 64 21.44 13.18 -21.96
N ARG A 65 21.27 13.77 -20.77
CA ARG A 65 20.90 15.19 -20.60
C ARG A 65 22.05 15.96 -20.01
N MET A 66 22.34 17.12 -20.57
CA MET A 66 23.31 18.08 -20.05
C MET A 66 22.60 19.37 -19.68
N VAL A 67 23.11 20.08 -18.68
CA VAL A 67 22.64 21.39 -18.28
C VAL A 67 23.81 22.35 -18.24
N CYS A 68 23.63 23.54 -18.81
CA CYS A 68 24.61 24.61 -18.70
C CYS A 68 24.46 25.23 -17.31
N TYR A 69 25.53 25.18 -16.51
CA TYR A 69 25.54 25.72 -15.16
C TYR A 69 26.90 26.32 -14.84
N GLU A 70 26.93 27.60 -14.44
CA GLU A 70 28.14 28.38 -14.11
C GLU A 70 29.20 28.33 -15.24
N GLY A 71 28.75 28.46 -16.49
CA GLY A 71 29.62 28.49 -17.67
C GLY A 71 30.21 27.13 -18.07
N LYS A 72 29.67 26.01 -17.54
CA LYS A 72 30.05 24.65 -17.94
C LYS A 72 28.84 23.76 -18.20
N TRP A 73 28.99 22.86 -19.17
CA TRP A 73 28.02 21.78 -19.37
C TRP A 73 28.27 20.66 -18.36
N ILE A 74 27.27 20.39 -17.52
CA ILE A 74 27.30 19.34 -16.49
C ILE A 74 26.21 18.32 -16.84
N LYS A 75 26.43 17.03 -16.53
CA LYS A 75 25.37 16.02 -16.71
C LYS A 75 24.19 16.37 -15.80
N TYR A 76 22.99 16.32 -16.34
CA TYR A 76 21.77 16.74 -15.64
C TYR A 76 21.57 15.98 -14.32
N PHE A 77 21.93 14.70 -14.24
CA PHE A 77 21.79 13.94 -12.99
C PHE A 77 22.81 14.39 -11.93
N GLU A 78 24.03 14.76 -12.32
CA GLU A 78 25.09 15.25 -11.42
C GLU A 78 24.73 16.65 -10.92
N TRP A 79 24.25 17.51 -11.81
CA TRP A 79 23.70 18.81 -11.46
C TRP A 79 22.49 18.68 -10.53
N LYS A 80 21.55 17.77 -10.82
CA LYS A 80 20.39 17.51 -9.94
C LYS A 80 20.80 16.97 -8.57
N ALA A 81 21.86 16.16 -8.49
CA ALA A 81 22.41 15.70 -7.22
C ALA A 81 23.08 16.84 -6.44
N ALA A 82 23.85 17.70 -7.11
CA ALA A 82 24.47 18.88 -6.51
C ALA A 82 23.45 19.94 -6.05
N MET A 83 22.34 20.10 -6.78
CA MET A 83 21.22 20.96 -6.39
C MET A 83 20.42 20.38 -5.22
N ARG A 84 20.27 19.05 -5.15
CA ARG A 84 19.68 18.36 -3.98
C ARG A 84 20.52 18.48 -2.71
N GLU A 85 21.85 18.61 -2.82
CA GLU A 85 22.71 18.91 -1.67
C GLU A 85 22.64 20.38 -1.23
N LYS A 86 22.29 21.31 -2.14
CA LYS A 86 22.03 22.73 -1.82
C LYS A 86 20.61 23.01 -1.29
N GLU A 87 19.67 22.08 -1.44
CA GLU A 87 18.29 22.15 -0.90
C GLU A 87 18.10 21.33 0.39
N LYS A 88 19.07 21.35 1.30
CA LYS A 88 18.80 21.04 2.71
C LYS A 88 18.56 22.35 3.46
N PRO A 89 17.32 22.75 3.76
CA PRO A 89 17.13 23.73 4.80
C PRO A 89 17.33 23.02 6.14
N ASP A 90 18.41 23.35 6.84
CA ASP A 90 18.43 23.29 8.30
C ASP A 90 17.35 24.28 8.78
N VAL A 91 16.10 23.84 8.91
CA VAL A 91 15.04 24.72 9.42
C VAL A 91 15.18 24.78 10.93
N LEU A 92 15.81 25.82 11.47
CA LEU A 92 15.65 26.14 12.90
C LEU A 92 14.20 26.55 13.14
N ALA A 93 13.65 26.27 14.33
CA ALA A 93 12.30 26.75 14.67
C ALA A 93 12.22 28.27 14.46
N ASP A 94 11.25 28.71 13.67
CA ASP A 94 11.01 30.10 13.32
C ASP A 94 10.67 30.93 14.56
N ASP A 95 9.96 30.31 15.52
CA ASP A 95 9.54 30.94 16.76
C ASP A 95 9.44 29.95 17.93
N THR A 96 9.41 30.47 19.16
CA THR A 96 9.31 29.65 20.37
C THR A 96 8.10 30.03 21.23
N VAL A 97 7.25 29.04 21.53
CA VAL A 97 6.05 29.21 22.35
C VAL A 97 6.13 28.41 23.65
N SER A 98 5.39 28.85 24.66
CA SER A 98 5.48 28.23 26.00
C SER A 98 4.72 26.90 26.12
N ASN A 99 3.60 26.74 25.39
CA ASN A 99 2.75 25.54 25.33
C ASN A 99 1.85 25.59 24.09
N TYR A 100 1.06 24.53 23.82
CA TYR A 100 0.18 24.41 22.65
C TYR A 100 -0.81 25.58 22.48
N SER A 101 -1.36 26.13 23.57
CA SER A 101 -2.36 27.21 23.52
C SER A 101 -1.77 28.54 23.03
N ASN A 102 -0.45 28.62 22.91
CA ASN A 102 0.27 29.77 22.39
C ASN A 102 0.70 29.62 20.93
N LEU A 103 0.36 28.51 20.27
CA LEU A 103 0.62 28.35 18.83
C LEU A 103 -0.25 29.33 18.03
N PRO A 104 0.28 29.88 16.91
CA PRO A 104 -0.52 30.68 16.00
C PRO A 104 -1.69 29.88 15.43
N THR A 105 -2.75 30.61 15.06
CA THR A 105 -3.87 30.05 14.29
C THR A 105 -3.37 29.49 12.96
N CYS A 106 -3.75 28.24 12.66
CA CYS A 106 -3.48 27.54 11.42
C CYS A 106 -3.89 28.39 10.20
N ASN A 107 -2.95 28.70 9.32
CA ASN A 107 -3.15 29.52 8.12
C ASN A 107 -2.26 28.97 6.99
N TYR A 108 -2.80 28.77 5.78
CA TYR A 108 -2.11 28.25 4.58
C TYR A 108 -0.83 28.98 4.24
N SER A 109 -0.77 30.29 4.52
CA SER A 109 0.43 31.08 4.32
C SER A 109 1.60 30.73 5.26
N ARG A 110 1.40 29.76 6.17
CA ARG A 110 2.36 29.27 7.17
C ARG A 110 2.80 27.84 6.90
N ASP A 111 2.55 27.30 5.72
CA ASP A 111 3.05 25.96 5.35
C ASP A 111 4.56 25.89 5.64
N LYS A 112 4.96 24.89 6.41
CA LYS A 112 6.32 24.64 6.90
C LYS A 112 6.84 25.60 7.97
N ASP A 113 6.01 26.49 8.53
CA ASP A 113 6.36 27.21 9.76
C ASP A 113 6.70 26.17 10.85
N VAL A 114 7.85 26.33 11.51
CA VAL A 114 8.29 25.43 12.59
C VAL A 114 8.29 26.18 13.92
N TYR A 115 7.51 25.71 14.89
CA TYR A 115 7.45 26.29 16.24
C TYR A 115 8.04 25.34 17.27
N TYR A 116 8.92 25.85 18.11
CA TYR A 116 9.43 25.11 19.27
C TYR A 116 8.50 25.31 20.48
N VAL A 117 7.98 24.22 21.05
CA VAL A 117 7.07 24.24 22.20
C VAL A 117 7.82 23.90 23.48
N LYS A 118 8.16 24.92 24.28
CA LYS A 118 9.00 24.77 25.49
C LYS A 118 8.47 23.76 26.50
N SER A 119 7.15 23.70 26.74
CA SER A 119 6.57 22.79 27.72
C SER A 119 6.76 21.30 27.37
N LEU A 120 7.05 20.99 26.11
CA LEU A 120 7.12 19.63 25.59
C LEU A 120 8.48 19.30 25.00
N ASN A 121 9.33 20.30 24.81
CA ASN A 121 10.65 20.15 24.20
C ASN A 121 10.61 19.50 22.80
N ILE A 122 9.59 19.85 22.01
CA ILE A 122 9.39 19.36 20.63
C ILE A 122 9.27 20.54 19.66
N ASN A 123 9.56 20.28 18.40
CA ASN A 123 9.20 21.18 17.31
C ASN A 123 7.92 20.68 16.67
N LEU A 124 7.05 21.61 16.30
CA LEU A 124 5.87 21.35 15.51
C LEU A 124 6.01 22.05 14.18
N ILE A 125 5.71 21.36 13.10
CA ILE A 125 5.61 21.96 11.77
C ILE A 125 4.14 22.09 11.41
N PHE A 126 3.76 23.23 10.85
CA PHE A 126 2.45 23.35 10.23
C PHE A 126 2.52 22.74 8.83
N VAL A 127 1.71 21.71 8.58
CA VAL A 127 1.62 21.07 7.25
C VAL A 127 0.29 21.42 6.62
N GLU A 128 0.36 22.13 5.51
CA GLU A 128 -0.81 22.58 4.75
C GLU A 128 -1.75 21.45 4.35
N GLU A 129 -1.21 20.33 3.84
CA GLU A 129 -2.00 19.15 3.41
C GLU A 129 -2.87 18.55 4.53
N ASP A 130 -2.43 18.75 5.77
CA ASP A 130 -2.95 18.06 6.95
C ASP A 130 -3.70 19.03 7.89
N GLY A 131 -3.61 20.34 7.64
CA GLY A 131 -4.37 21.35 8.34
C GLY A 131 -4.02 21.56 9.81
N LYS A 132 -2.95 20.92 10.29
CA LYS A 132 -2.64 20.73 11.71
C LYS A 132 -1.17 20.93 11.97
N TRP A 133 -0.87 21.28 13.23
CA TRP A 133 0.49 21.22 13.75
C TRP A 133 0.88 19.76 13.97
N LEU A 134 1.92 19.30 13.27
CA LEU A 134 2.48 17.96 13.37
C LEU A 134 3.81 17.97 14.10
N GLU A 135 4.09 16.91 14.85
CA GLU A 135 5.40 16.75 15.49
C GLU A 135 6.50 16.56 14.44
N PHE A 136 7.44 17.50 14.44
CA PHE A 136 8.54 17.54 13.49
C PHE A 136 9.85 17.24 14.19
N ALA A 137 10.50 16.16 13.77
CA ALA A 137 11.86 15.87 14.20
C ALA A 137 12.83 16.73 13.36
N LEU A 138 13.31 17.84 13.94
CA LEU A 138 14.32 18.72 13.30
C LEU A 138 15.67 18.05 13.07
N GLN A 139 15.92 16.90 13.71
CA GLN A 139 17.17 16.20 13.52
C GLN A 139 16.97 15.15 12.44
N SER A 140 17.67 15.33 11.31
CA SER A 140 18.01 14.22 10.45
C SER A 140 18.46 13.08 11.33
N VAL A 141 17.82 11.91 11.24
CA VAL A 141 18.25 10.75 12.01
C VAL A 141 19.70 10.48 11.62
N PRO A 142 20.67 10.71 12.53
CA PRO A 142 22.07 10.61 12.18
C PRO A 142 22.40 9.16 11.85
N ASP A 143 23.11 8.91 10.75
CA ASP A 143 23.50 7.54 10.38
C ASP A 143 24.39 6.90 11.46
N THR A 144 25.07 7.71 12.28
CA THR A 144 25.91 7.26 13.39
C THR A 144 25.92 8.27 14.54
N VAL A 145 25.79 7.80 15.79
CA VAL A 145 25.98 8.61 17.01
C VAL A 145 26.87 7.91 18.03
N SER A 146 27.35 8.66 19.01
CA SER A 146 28.27 8.15 20.01
C SER A 146 27.60 7.24 21.04
N SER A 147 26.34 7.43 21.40
CA SER A 147 25.64 6.62 22.43
C SER A 147 24.12 6.78 22.35
N MET A 148 23.37 5.95 23.07
CA MET A 148 21.90 6.04 23.21
C MET A 148 21.40 7.46 23.58
N SER A 149 22.14 8.17 24.43
CA SER A 149 21.77 9.54 24.85
C SER A 149 21.90 10.61 23.76
N ALA A 150 22.56 10.26 22.65
CA ALA A 150 22.73 11.13 21.49
C ALA A 150 21.73 10.82 20.36
N LEU A 151 20.81 9.88 20.57
CA LEU A 151 19.72 9.58 19.65
C LEU A 151 18.62 10.65 19.77
N PRO A 152 17.98 11.07 18.67
CA PRO A 152 16.81 11.92 18.74
C PRO A 152 15.67 11.18 19.46
N VAL A 153 14.65 11.90 19.95
CA VAL A 153 13.45 11.22 20.49
C VAL A 153 12.84 10.37 19.38
N CYS A 154 12.59 9.09 19.64
CA CYS A 154 11.89 8.23 18.69
C CYS A 154 10.45 8.70 18.61
N LEU A 155 10.10 9.40 17.52
CA LEU A 155 8.76 9.88 17.25
C LEU A 155 8.13 9.02 16.15
N SER A 156 6.81 9.07 16.05
CA SER A 156 6.07 8.38 14.98
C SER A 156 6.58 8.76 13.57
N SER A 157 7.06 10.00 13.40
CA SER A 157 7.61 10.52 12.13
C SER A 157 8.97 9.92 11.72
N ILE A 158 9.72 9.31 12.64
CA ILE A 158 11.02 8.68 12.38
C ILE A 158 11.05 7.19 12.71
N THR A 159 9.87 6.57 12.88
CA THR A 159 9.75 5.13 13.11
C THR A 159 10.36 4.34 11.94
N GLY A 160 11.19 3.35 12.25
CA GLY A 160 11.94 2.55 11.28
C GLY A 160 13.33 3.09 10.94
N ALA A 161 13.68 4.30 11.37
CA ALA A 161 15.00 4.87 11.14
C ALA A 161 16.08 4.08 11.90
N ARG A 162 17.26 3.91 11.28
CA ARG A 162 18.41 3.15 11.82
C ARG A 162 19.56 4.08 12.14
N VAL A 163 20.17 3.92 13.31
CA VAL A 163 21.34 4.70 13.74
C VAL A 163 22.43 3.77 14.23
N TYR A 164 23.67 3.94 13.78
CA TYR A 164 24.81 3.20 14.31
C TYR A 164 25.35 3.86 15.60
N LEU A 165 25.37 3.15 16.71
CA LEU A 165 25.98 3.58 17.97
C LEU A 165 27.46 3.20 17.99
N SER A 166 28.36 4.19 17.88
CA SER A 166 29.81 3.93 17.84
C SER A 166 30.39 3.48 19.18
N SER A 167 29.82 3.88 20.34
CA SER A 167 30.24 3.34 21.65
C SER A 167 29.89 1.86 21.82
N MET A 168 28.81 1.41 21.21
CA MET A 168 28.29 0.05 21.34
C MET A 168 28.62 -0.82 20.12
N LYS A 169 29.19 -0.20 19.07
CA LYS A 169 29.46 -0.81 17.76
C LYS A 169 28.25 -1.54 17.17
N SER A 170 27.06 -0.99 17.35
CA SER A 170 25.79 -1.66 17.05
C SER A 170 24.79 -0.70 16.42
N TRP A 171 23.81 -1.21 15.68
CA TRP A 171 22.71 -0.40 15.17
C TRP A 171 21.61 -0.28 16.22
N VAL A 172 20.80 0.76 16.15
CA VAL A 172 19.51 0.85 16.86
C VAL A 172 18.42 1.18 15.85
N ILE A 173 17.19 0.76 16.13
CA ILE A 173 16.01 1.10 15.32
C ILE A 173 14.95 1.78 16.18
N CYS A 174 14.32 2.82 15.64
CA CYS A 174 13.19 3.49 16.29
C CYS A 174 11.90 2.70 16.06
N SER A 175 11.25 2.25 17.14
CA SER A 175 9.99 1.51 17.11
C SER A 175 9.13 1.89 18.32
N GLU A 176 7.85 2.19 18.11
CA GLU A 176 6.87 2.52 19.16
C GLU A 176 7.35 3.57 20.18
N HIS A 177 8.01 4.63 19.69
CA HIS A 177 8.57 5.73 20.48
C HIS A 177 9.82 5.38 21.32
N GLU A 178 10.44 4.23 21.10
CA GLU A 178 11.70 3.83 21.74
C GLU A 178 12.77 3.40 20.73
N TRP A 179 14.05 3.60 21.10
CA TRP A 179 15.21 3.13 20.32
C TRP A 179 15.69 1.77 20.84
N ILE A 180 15.70 0.77 19.97
CA ILE A 180 16.00 -0.61 20.33
C ILE A 180 17.36 -1.02 19.74
N GLU A 181 18.29 -1.49 20.59
CA GLU A 181 19.64 -1.93 20.19
C GLU A 181 19.66 -3.25 19.42
N SER A 182 20.32 -3.26 18.27
CA SER A 182 20.49 -4.40 17.37
C SER A 182 21.50 -5.45 17.87
N THR A 183 22.03 -5.36 19.09
CA THR A 183 22.94 -6.37 19.67
C THR A 183 22.42 -7.07 20.92
N LEU A 184 21.39 -6.52 21.59
CA LEU A 184 20.46 -7.33 22.39
C LEU A 184 19.60 -8.27 21.52
N TRP A 185 19.77 -8.12 20.20
CA TRP A 185 19.35 -9.01 19.13
C TRP A 185 20.37 -10.12 18.78
N LEU A 186 21.63 -10.07 19.24
CA LEU A 186 22.72 -11.02 18.87
C LEU A 186 23.47 -11.67 20.07
N GLN A 187 23.06 -11.46 21.32
CA GLN A 187 23.68 -12.10 22.49
C GLN A 187 22.92 -13.31 23.06
N ALA A 188 22.35 -14.16 22.18
CA ALA A 188 22.16 -15.58 22.50
C ALA A 188 23.28 -16.46 21.89
N SER A 189 24.20 -15.84 21.14
CA SER A 189 25.31 -16.51 20.47
C SER A 189 26.64 -16.07 21.08
N SER A 190 27.06 -16.68 22.20
CA SER A 190 28.48 -16.94 22.47
C SER A 190 28.73 -17.71 23.78
N SER A 191 28.60 -19.03 23.70
CA SER A 191 29.61 -19.97 24.21
C SER A 191 29.41 -21.25 23.38
N SER A 192 30.30 -21.74 22.54
CA SER A 192 31.73 -21.55 22.38
C SER A 192 32.16 -22.19 21.06
N GLY A 193 33.09 -21.56 20.34
CA GLY A 193 34.17 -22.28 19.64
C GLY A 193 33.88 -23.10 18.38
N ALA A 194 34.30 -22.52 17.25
CA ALA A 194 35.12 -23.14 16.20
C ALA A 194 34.49 -23.80 14.96
N LYS A 195 34.80 -23.12 13.84
CA LYS A 195 35.33 -23.58 12.55
C LYS A 195 34.36 -24.09 11.47
N SER A 196 34.41 -23.34 10.38
CA SER A 196 33.98 -23.66 9.03
C SER A 196 34.51 -25.00 8.52
N SER A 197 33.65 -25.74 7.81
CA SER A 197 34.00 -26.32 6.50
C SER A 197 32.75 -26.77 5.74
N SER A 198 32.74 -26.46 4.46
CA SER A 198 31.83 -26.94 3.42
C SER A 198 31.68 -28.46 3.38
N SER A 199 30.47 -28.97 3.14
CA SER A 199 30.21 -29.94 2.05
C SER A 199 28.72 -30.22 1.88
N SER A 200 28.35 -30.40 0.61
CA SER A 200 27.06 -30.89 0.12
C SER A 200 26.75 -32.31 0.58
N SER A 201 25.49 -32.62 0.93
CA SER A 201 24.74 -33.72 0.29
C SER A 201 23.29 -33.91 0.81
N ARG A 202 22.39 -33.97 -0.18
CA ARG A 202 21.25 -34.90 -0.34
C ARG A 202 20.31 -35.15 0.84
N TYR A 203 19.11 -34.59 0.71
CA TYR A 203 17.89 -35.16 1.26
C TYR A 203 17.52 -36.48 0.56
N SER A 204 17.22 -37.50 1.35
CA SER A 204 16.26 -38.54 0.97
C SER A 204 15.36 -38.81 2.18
N SER A 205 14.08 -38.54 2.00
CA SER A 205 13.00 -38.89 2.91
C SER A 205 12.76 -40.41 2.94
N SER A 206 12.27 -40.89 4.08
CA SER A 206 11.79 -42.24 4.39
C SER A 206 12.88 -43.29 4.68
N SER A 207 12.94 -43.75 5.94
CA SER A 207 12.69 -45.18 6.29
C SER A 207 12.95 -45.48 7.77
N TYR A 208 12.06 -46.30 8.33
CA TYR A 208 12.27 -47.34 9.36
C TYR A 208 13.18 -47.03 10.56
N TYR A 209 12.55 -46.96 11.75
CA TYR A 209 13.21 -46.97 13.05
C TYR A 209 14.13 -48.18 13.22
N SER A 210 15.43 -47.92 13.29
CA SER A 210 16.43 -48.83 13.85
C SER A 210 16.57 -48.56 15.34
N SER A 211 16.66 -49.60 16.18
CA SER A 211 16.91 -49.47 17.63
C SER A 211 18.24 -48.78 17.96
N SER A 212 19.12 -48.58 16.97
CA SER A 212 20.41 -47.88 17.15
C SER A 212 20.29 -46.35 17.17
N SER A 213 19.29 -45.75 16.53
CA SER A 213 19.13 -44.28 16.48
C SER A 213 18.47 -43.70 17.72
N ILE A 214 17.60 -44.47 18.39
CA ILE A 214 17.04 -44.13 19.72
C ILE A 214 18.17 -44.02 20.75
N ASN A 215 19.08 -44.99 20.76
CA ASN A 215 20.23 -45.01 21.68
C ASN A 215 21.16 -43.80 21.50
N ILE A 216 21.38 -43.33 20.26
CA ILE A 216 22.26 -42.18 20.01
C ILE A 216 21.60 -40.87 20.47
N ARG A 217 20.29 -40.70 20.23
CA ARG A 217 19.53 -39.53 20.68
C ARG A 217 19.50 -39.41 22.20
N GLU A 218 19.13 -40.49 22.87
CA GLU A 218 19.08 -40.54 24.33
C GLU A 218 20.46 -40.42 24.96
N ALA A 219 21.50 -41.01 24.35
CA ALA A 219 22.88 -40.85 24.82
C ALA A 219 23.39 -39.41 24.67
N THR A 220 22.87 -38.66 23.70
CA THR A 220 23.32 -37.29 23.39
C THR A 220 22.51 -36.23 24.15
N LEU A 221 21.19 -36.41 24.29
CA LEU A 221 20.26 -35.41 24.85
C LEU A 221 19.62 -35.82 26.19
N GLY A 222 19.90 -37.05 26.64
CA GLY A 222 19.18 -37.72 27.74
C GLY A 222 17.80 -38.23 27.32
N TYR A 223 17.15 -38.98 28.19
CA TYR A 223 15.79 -39.50 27.95
C TYR A 223 14.76 -38.38 27.86
N CYS A 224 13.94 -38.39 26.81
CA CYS A 224 12.71 -37.59 26.79
C CYS A 224 11.67 -38.30 27.66
N THR A 225 10.94 -37.54 28.47
CA THR A 225 9.94 -38.09 29.40
C THR A 225 8.81 -37.08 29.52
N ALA A 226 7.65 -37.51 30.02
CA ALA A 226 6.55 -36.60 30.37
C ALA A 226 6.97 -35.39 31.24
N ALA A 227 8.00 -35.55 32.10
CA ALA A 227 8.51 -34.46 32.93
C ALA A 227 9.38 -33.44 32.16
N ARG A 228 9.86 -33.84 30.98
CA ARG A 228 10.68 -33.03 30.06
C ARG A 228 9.89 -32.63 28.82
N ASP A 229 8.57 -32.79 28.83
CA ASP A 229 7.72 -32.41 27.70
C ASP A 229 7.93 -30.93 27.34
N GLY A 230 8.15 -30.65 26.06
CA GLY A 230 8.49 -29.33 25.54
C GLY A 230 9.93 -28.86 25.81
N GLU A 231 10.77 -29.65 26.50
CA GLU A 231 12.18 -29.30 26.72
C GLU A 231 12.93 -29.26 25.38
N LEU A 232 13.86 -28.32 25.25
CA LEU A 232 14.70 -28.16 24.06
C LEU A 232 16.13 -28.61 24.36
N ALA A 233 16.71 -29.36 23.42
CA ALA A 233 18.09 -29.83 23.51
C ALA A 233 18.87 -29.51 22.23
N TYR A 234 20.15 -29.21 22.38
CA TYR A 234 21.06 -28.86 21.28
C TYR A 234 22.12 -29.95 21.10
N ASP A 235 22.19 -30.54 19.91
CA ASP A 235 23.22 -31.50 19.54
C ASP A 235 24.48 -30.77 19.09
N SER A 236 25.26 -30.32 20.06
CA SER A 236 26.46 -29.48 19.83
C SER A 236 27.54 -30.13 18.97
N ASN A 237 27.48 -31.45 18.79
CA ASN A 237 28.47 -32.24 18.06
C ASN A 237 27.92 -32.80 16.74
N GLY A 238 26.66 -32.52 16.41
CA GLY A 238 25.98 -33.01 15.20
C GLY A 238 25.95 -34.54 15.11
N VAL A 239 25.90 -35.24 16.25
CA VAL A 239 25.97 -36.71 16.34
C VAL A 239 24.68 -37.36 15.83
N ILE A 240 23.55 -36.72 16.07
CA ILE A 240 22.22 -37.15 15.61
C ILE A 240 22.02 -36.69 14.16
N GLY A 241 22.33 -35.42 13.87
CA GLY A 241 22.54 -34.89 12.52
C GLY A 241 21.33 -34.82 11.57
N ASP A 242 20.09 -34.97 12.06
CA ASP A 242 18.89 -34.92 11.22
C ASP A 242 17.99 -33.69 11.46
N ALA A 243 18.27 -32.90 12.50
CA ALA A 243 17.71 -31.56 12.66
C ALA A 243 18.52 -30.53 11.84
N LYS A 244 17.82 -29.67 11.11
CA LYS A 244 18.43 -28.63 10.24
C LYS A 244 19.32 -27.63 11.01
N HIS A 245 19.04 -27.43 12.29
CA HIS A 245 19.73 -26.48 13.18
C HIS A 245 20.25 -27.17 14.45
N ASP A 246 20.32 -28.51 14.44
CA ASP A 246 20.77 -29.34 15.57
C ASP A 246 19.94 -29.19 16.87
N TYR A 247 18.78 -28.55 16.80
CA TYR A 247 17.84 -28.44 17.93
C TYR A 247 16.78 -29.54 17.87
N TYR A 248 16.41 -30.04 19.05
CA TYR A 248 15.38 -31.05 19.25
C TYR A 248 14.42 -30.61 20.36
N VAL A 249 13.16 -31.01 20.26
CA VAL A 249 12.11 -30.81 21.27
C VAL A 249 11.63 -32.17 21.77
N CYS A 250 11.52 -32.31 23.08
CA CYS A 250 10.97 -33.50 23.70
C CYS A 250 9.44 -33.45 23.64
N ASP A 251 8.83 -34.50 23.11
CA ASP A 251 7.41 -34.79 23.25
C ASP A 251 7.28 -35.85 24.33
N GLY A 252 6.81 -35.44 25.50
CA GLY A 252 6.73 -36.28 26.67
C GLY A 252 5.58 -37.28 26.65
N ASP A 253 4.59 -37.10 25.76
CA ASP A 253 3.53 -38.09 25.53
C ASP A 253 4.07 -39.26 24.69
N ASP A 254 4.91 -38.95 23.70
CA ASP A 254 5.59 -39.95 22.87
C ASP A 254 6.93 -40.43 23.46
N GLU A 255 7.38 -39.81 24.56
CA GLU A 255 8.70 -39.98 25.18
C GLU A 255 9.85 -39.89 24.16
N TYR A 256 9.72 -39.01 23.16
CA TYR A 256 10.62 -38.95 22.01
C TYR A 256 11.13 -37.53 21.70
N TRP A 257 12.39 -37.43 21.24
CA TRP A 257 12.99 -36.19 20.78
C TRP A 257 12.76 -35.96 19.28
N TYR A 258 11.91 -35.00 18.95
CA TYR A 258 11.67 -34.57 17.58
C TYR A 258 12.63 -33.47 17.15
N ALA A 259 13.03 -33.44 15.88
CA ALA A 259 13.78 -32.32 15.33
C ALA A 259 12.95 -31.03 15.46
N ALA A 260 13.52 -29.99 16.06
CA ALA A 260 12.84 -28.72 16.24
C ALA A 260 12.56 -28.07 14.88
N SER A 261 11.35 -27.55 14.70
CA SER A 261 11.02 -26.74 13.53
C SER A 261 11.83 -25.44 13.51
N ASN A 262 12.00 -24.83 12.33
CA ASN A 262 12.80 -23.60 12.22
C ASN A 262 12.23 -22.48 13.12
N SER A 263 10.91 -22.38 13.27
CA SER A 263 10.29 -21.38 14.15
C SER A 263 10.58 -21.61 15.63
N VAL A 264 10.65 -22.87 16.07
CA VAL A 264 11.06 -23.21 17.44
C VAL A 264 12.54 -22.90 17.64
N ALA A 265 13.39 -23.24 16.67
CA ALA A 265 14.81 -22.88 16.71
C ALA A 265 15.04 -21.36 16.73
N ASP A 266 14.27 -20.60 15.95
CA ASP A 266 14.38 -19.14 15.88
C ASP A 266 14.01 -18.43 17.17
N THR A 267 12.97 -18.93 17.83
CA THR A 267 12.37 -18.30 19.01
C THR A 267 12.96 -18.85 20.32
N ILE A 268 13.93 -19.75 20.25
CA ILE A 268 14.53 -20.39 21.42
C ILE A 268 15.17 -19.35 22.35
N GLY A 269 14.88 -19.46 23.65
CA GLY A 269 15.37 -18.54 24.67
C GLY A 269 14.75 -17.13 24.62
N TRP A 270 13.81 -16.87 23.71
CA TRP A 270 13.10 -15.60 23.69
C TRP A 270 12.09 -15.57 24.84
N LYS A 271 12.14 -14.50 25.62
CA LYS A 271 11.19 -14.27 26.72
C LYS A 271 9.92 -13.62 26.18
N ALA A 272 8.87 -13.64 27.00
CA ALA A 272 7.71 -12.79 26.79
C ALA A 272 8.14 -11.33 26.59
N SER A 273 7.42 -10.62 25.74
CA SER A 273 7.73 -9.23 25.37
C SER A 273 6.46 -8.37 25.41
N THR A 274 6.58 -7.11 25.02
CA THR A 274 5.42 -6.26 24.74
C THR A 274 4.66 -6.80 23.54
N ASP A 275 3.34 -6.71 23.56
CA ASP A 275 2.49 -7.14 22.45
C ASP A 275 2.75 -6.30 21.20
N GLY A 276 2.98 -6.95 20.06
CA GLY A 276 3.34 -6.29 18.81
C GLY A 276 4.85 -6.14 18.58
N THR A 277 5.72 -6.50 19.54
CA THR A 277 7.17 -6.45 19.36
C THR A 277 7.60 -7.37 18.22
N PHE A 278 8.33 -6.82 17.24
CA PHE A 278 8.94 -7.60 16.17
C PHE A 278 10.36 -8.04 16.52
N LYS A 279 10.74 -9.24 16.08
CA LYS A 279 12.10 -9.75 16.17
C LYS A 279 12.39 -10.70 15.00
N PRO A 280 13.51 -10.58 14.29
CA PRO A 280 13.84 -11.54 13.26
C PRO A 280 14.42 -12.83 13.85
N GLY A 281 14.10 -13.95 13.21
CA GLY A 281 14.58 -15.28 13.59
C GLY A 281 16.09 -15.44 13.37
N ALA A 282 16.74 -16.26 14.19
CA ALA A 282 18.20 -16.44 14.12
C ALA A 282 18.66 -17.36 12.98
N PHE A 283 17.78 -18.23 12.47
CA PHE A 283 18.10 -19.35 11.60
C PHE A 283 17.20 -19.44 10.37
N SER A 284 15.91 -19.06 10.46
CA SER A 284 15.03 -19.11 9.30
C SER A 284 15.40 -18.07 8.27
N TYR A 285 15.81 -18.57 7.12
CA TYR A 285 16.00 -17.79 5.91
C TYR A 285 15.18 -18.37 4.76
N SER A 286 14.45 -17.52 4.05
CA SER A 286 13.65 -17.88 2.88
C SER A 286 13.65 -16.74 1.87
N SER A 287 14.34 -16.94 0.75
CA SER A 287 14.48 -15.93 -0.31
C SER A 287 13.15 -15.50 -0.95
N SER A 288 12.08 -16.26 -0.78
CA SER A 288 10.72 -15.93 -1.24
C SER A 288 9.87 -15.25 -0.18
N LYS A 289 10.31 -15.16 1.07
CA LYS A 289 9.57 -14.43 2.10
C LYS A 289 9.70 -12.94 1.83
N TYR A 290 8.56 -12.27 1.76
CA TYR A 290 8.44 -10.83 1.61
C TYR A 290 8.99 -10.26 0.29
N SER A 291 9.35 -11.11 -0.69
CA SER A 291 9.83 -10.68 -2.02
C SER A 291 8.82 -9.81 -2.76
N ASP A 292 7.54 -10.01 -2.44
CA ASP A 292 6.43 -9.34 -3.10
C ASP A 292 5.97 -8.09 -2.33
N LEU A 293 6.73 -7.63 -1.33
CA LEU A 293 6.39 -6.40 -0.61
C LEU A 293 6.50 -5.19 -1.54
N SER A 294 5.50 -4.30 -1.46
CA SER A 294 5.47 -3.09 -2.28
C SER A 294 6.67 -2.21 -2.00
N THR A 295 7.06 -1.41 -3.01
CA THR A 295 8.02 -0.32 -2.81
C THR A 295 7.60 0.65 -1.71
N SER A 296 6.29 0.77 -1.49
CA SER A 296 5.66 1.68 -0.55
C SER A 296 5.44 1.08 0.85
N CYS A 297 6.01 -0.09 1.14
CA CYS A 297 6.07 -0.61 2.50
C CYS A 297 7.02 0.24 3.35
N VAL A 298 6.63 0.49 4.61
CA VAL A 298 7.47 1.17 5.62
C VAL A 298 8.76 0.38 5.85
N PHE A 299 8.66 -0.95 5.82
CA PHE A 299 9.80 -1.83 5.98
C PHE A 299 9.68 -3.04 5.06
N LYS A 300 10.78 -3.38 4.38
CA LYS A 300 10.83 -4.50 3.43
C LYS A 300 11.49 -5.76 3.98
N GLY A 301 11.93 -5.72 5.24
CA GLY A 301 12.79 -6.77 5.77
C GLY A 301 14.18 -6.73 5.18
N GLU A 302 15.08 -7.50 5.79
CA GLU A 302 16.33 -7.91 5.17
C GLU A 302 16.03 -9.10 4.25
N SER A 303 16.66 -9.11 3.07
CA SER A 303 16.44 -10.15 2.06
C SER A 303 16.52 -11.53 2.71
N GLY A 304 15.46 -12.31 2.57
CA GLY A 304 15.34 -13.67 3.08
C GLY A 304 15.20 -13.84 4.59
N GLN A 305 15.31 -12.79 5.40
CA GLN A 305 15.12 -12.87 6.85
C GLN A 305 13.64 -13.11 7.20
N VAL A 306 13.35 -14.12 8.03
CA VAL A 306 12.01 -14.32 8.59
C VAL A 306 11.83 -13.47 9.85
N TYR A 307 10.69 -12.79 9.96
CA TYR A 307 10.32 -11.97 11.11
C TYR A 307 9.26 -12.64 11.96
N TYR A 308 9.34 -12.44 13.26
CA TYR A 308 8.39 -12.89 14.26
C TYR A 308 7.81 -11.69 15.01
N VAL A 309 6.62 -11.85 15.56
CA VAL A 309 5.97 -10.88 16.42
C VAL A 309 5.43 -11.57 17.68
N TYR A 310 5.54 -10.88 18.82
CA TYR A 310 4.93 -11.31 20.07
C TYR A 310 3.44 -10.97 20.08
N ASP A 311 2.58 -11.98 20.09
CA ASP A 311 1.11 -11.87 20.02
C ASP A 311 0.49 -12.14 21.40
N GLY A 312 0.93 -11.36 22.39
CA GLY A 312 0.39 -11.33 23.75
C GLY A 312 0.82 -12.49 24.65
N ASP A 313 0.84 -13.72 24.14
CA ASP A 313 1.21 -14.94 24.89
C ASP A 313 2.43 -15.65 24.32
N HIS A 314 2.62 -15.66 23.00
CA HIS A 314 3.72 -16.36 22.33
C HIS A 314 4.30 -15.56 21.16
N TRP A 315 5.49 -15.95 20.72
CA TRP A 315 6.07 -15.47 19.47
C TRP A 315 5.51 -16.28 18.30
N ARG A 316 5.06 -15.60 17.26
CA ARG A 316 4.61 -16.22 16.00
C ARG A 316 5.27 -15.54 14.82
N GLU A 317 5.31 -16.24 13.69
CA GLU A 317 5.79 -15.63 12.45
C GLU A 317 4.92 -14.40 12.09
N ALA A 318 5.57 -13.31 11.70
CA ALA A 318 4.92 -12.09 11.25
C ALA A 318 4.48 -12.23 9.79
N LYS A 319 3.26 -11.82 9.50
CA LYS A 319 2.68 -11.85 8.16
C LYS A 319 3.23 -10.70 7.32
N SER A 320 3.20 -10.85 6.00
CA SER A 320 3.78 -9.87 5.07
C SER A 320 3.27 -8.44 5.31
N MET A 321 1.97 -8.27 5.54
CA MET A 321 1.42 -6.93 5.80
C MET A 321 1.85 -6.37 7.16
N GLU A 322 2.03 -7.21 8.18
CA GLU A 322 2.54 -6.78 9.49
C GLU A 322 3.99 -6.31 9.39
N VAL A 323 4.81 -7.01 8.61
CA VAL A 323 6.21 -6.61 8.31
C VAL A 323 6.25 -5.35 7.47
N CYS A 324 5.45 -5.28 6.39
CA CYS A 324 5.33 -4.12 5.51
C CYS A 324 5.02 -2.84 6.28
N MET A 325 4.15 -2.96 7.28
CA MET A 325 3.65 -1.89 8.12
C MET A 325 4.47 -1.65 9.40
N LEU A 326 5.39 -2.57 9.77
CA LEU A 326 5.97 -2.69 11.11
C LEU A 326 4.94 -2.56 12.23
N TYR A 327 3.81 -3.25 12.06
CA TYR A 327 2.72 -3.18 13.01
C TYR A 327 1.89 -4.44 12.92
N ALA A 328 1.91 -5.24 13.98
CA ALA A 328 1.22 -6.50 13.99
C ALA A 328 -0.27 -6.33 14.25
N CYS A 329 -1.05 -7.20 13.61
CA CYS A 329 -2.42 -7.45 13.96
C CYS A 329 -2.40 -8.56 15.01
N THR A 330 -2.27 -8.19 16.27
CA THR A 330 -2.28 -9.11 17.40
C THR A 330 -3.71 -9.32 17.90
N LYS A 331 -3.94 -10.34 18.74
CA LYS A 331 -5.22 -10.58 19.40
C LYS A 331 -5.72 -9.34 20.17
N LYS A 332 -4.81 -8.55 20.75
CA LYS A 332 -5.14 -7.31 21.48
C LYS A 332 -5.57 -6.16 20.57
N ARG A 333 -5.20 -6.22 19.29
CA ARG A 333 -5.49 -5.20 18.27
C ARG A 333 -6.65 -5.60 17.35
N GLU A 334 -7.40 -6.65 17.70
CA GLU A 334 -8.56 -7.09 16.92
C GLU A 334 -9.58 -5.95 16.73
N GLY A 335 -9.94 -5.68 15.48
CA GLY A 335 -10.84 -4.58 15.10
C GLY A 335 -10.17 -3.22 14.93
N GLU A 336 -8.89 -3.07 15.28
CA GLU A 336 -8.13 -1.83 15.05
C GLU A 336 -8.01 -1.55 13.54
N THR A 337 -7.99 -0.27 13.19
CA THR A 337 -7.81 0.20 11.81
C THR A 337 -6.44 0.82 11.63
N ARG A 338 -5.82 0.61 10.47
CA ARG A 338 -4.55 1.24 10.11
C ARG A 338 -4.53 1.67 8.65
N ASP A 339 -4.11 2.89 8.41
CA ASP A 339 -3.97 3.44 7.06
C ASP A 339 -2.55 3.24 6.53
N MET A 340 -2.44 2.83 5.28
CA MET A 340 -1.17 2.71 4.56
C MET A 340 -1.41 2.94 3.07
N ASN A 341 -0.67 3.87 2.47
CA ASN A 341 -0.76 4.20 1.03
C ASN A 341 -2.19 4.55 0.56
N GLY A 342 -2.95 5.27 1.39
CA GLY A 342 -4.34 5.63 1.11
C GLY A 342 -5.36 4.50 1.28
N TYR A 343 -4.94 3.34 1.79
CA TYR A 343 -5.82 2.22 2.10
C TYR A 343 -5.99 2.03 3.60
N THR A 344 -7.23 1.85 4.04
CA THR A 344 -7.54 1.45 5.42
C THR A 344 -7.61 -0.06 5.54
N PHE A 345 -6.78 -0.62 6.42
CA PHE A 345 -6.77 -2.02 6.80
C PHE A 345 -7.41 -2.18 8.17
N VAL A 346 -8.09 -3.31 8.37
CA VAL A 346 -8.69 -3.69 9.65
C VAL A 346 -8.03 -4.98 10.13
N CYS A 347 -7.59 -5.00 11.38
CA CYS A 347 -7.04 -6.19 12.00
C CYS A 347 -8.16 -7.19 12.30
N ARG A 348 -8.11 -8.37 11.67
CA ARG A 348 -9.07 -9.46 11.91
C ARG A 348 -8.41 -10.82 11.93
N SER A 349 -8.62 -11.57 13.00
CA SER A 349 -8.06 -12.92 13.17
C SER A 349 -6.56 -12.96 12.91
N GLY A 350 -5.86 -11.93 13.39
CA GLY A 350 -4.43 -11.75 13.22
C GLY A 350 -3.98 -11.37 11.80
N ILE A 351 -4.87 -10.88 10.92
CA ILE A 351 -4.55 -10.43 9.55
C ILE A 351 -4.99 -8.99 9.35
N TRP A 352 -4.08 -8.13 8.86
CA TRP A 352 -4.46 -6.84 8.28
C TRP A 352 -5.13 -7.06 6.92
N GLY A 353 -6.45 -6.90 6.87
CA GLY A 353 -7.24 -7.03 5.64
C GLY A 353 -8.04 -5.78 5.34
N GLN A 354 -8.27 -5.48 4.07
CA GLN A 354 -9.16 -4.38 3.69
C GLN A 354 -10.63 -4.82 3.74
N ASP A 355 -11.51 -3.86 3.99
CA ASP A 355 -12.93 -4.07 3.77
C ASP A 355 -13.30 -3.92 2.29
N SER A 356 -14.25 -4.75 1.92
CA SER A 356 -15.00 -4.71 0.66
C SER A 356 -15.71 -3.35 0.48
N LEU A 357 -15.78 -2.83 -0.75
CA LEU A 357 -16.66 -1.74 -1.19
C LEU A 357 -18.07 -1.87 -0.60
N TYR A 358 -18.64 -3.07 -0.64
CA TYR A 358 -19.99 -3.33 -0.16
C TYR A 358 -20.09 -3.42 1.37
N LYS A 359 -18.97 -3.65 2.06
CA LYS A 359 -18.92 -3.66 3.52
C LYS A 359 -18.70 -2.25 4.10
N VAL A 360 -17.96 -1.40 3.40
CA VAL A 360 -17.75 0.00 3.80
C VAL A 360 -18.93 0.90 3.45
N GLY A 361 -19.82 0.47 2.56
CA GLY A 361 -21.03 1.21 2.17
C GLY A 361 -20.76 2.30 1.13
N LYS A 362 -21.80 3.10 0.82
CA LYS A 362 -21.66 4.24 -0.09
C LYS A 362 -20.85 5.35 0.61
N LYS A 363 -19.63 5.59 0.16
CA LYS A 363 -18.78 6.71 0.58
C LYS A 363 -18.52 7.66 -0.60
N ASP A 364 -18.00 8.83 -0.29
CA ASP A 364 -17.50 9.78 -1.29
C ASP A 364 -16.11 9.33 -1.78
N TYR A 365 -16.07 8.69 -2.95
CA TYR A 365 -14.85 8.25 -3.62
C TYR A 365 -14.41 9.19 -4.74
N PHE A 366 -15.07 10.33 -4.89
CA PHE A 366 -14.79 11.28 -5.96
C PHE A 366 -13.46 11.98 -5.70
N SER A 367 -12.77 12.31 -6.79
CA SER A 367 -11.51 13.05 -6.70
C SER A 367 -11.78 14.44 -6.14
N LYS A 368 -10.97 14.88 -5.18
CA LYS A 368 -11.09 16.24 -4.63
C LYS A 368 -10.58 17.32 -5.59
N THR A 369 -9.74 16.94 -6.55
CA THR A 369 -9.15 17.86 -7.53
C THR A 369 -9.92 17.91 -8.85
N ALA A 370 -10.84 16.98 -9.10
CA ALA A 370 -11.66 16.97 -10.30
C ALA A 370 -12.89 17.86 -10.14
N THR A 371 -13.25 18.59 -11.19
CA THR A 371 -14.50 19.35 -11.25
C THR A 371 -15.64 18.46 -11.76
N TYR A 372 -16.73 18.42 -11.01
CA TYR A 372 -17.91 17.63 -11.36
C TYR A 372 -19.12 18.51 -11.67
N ALA A 373 -19.83 18.15 -12.72
CA ALA A 373 -21.22 18.58 -12.94
C ALA A 373 -22.17 17.44 -12.56
N THR A 374 -23.47 17.62 -12.80
CA THR A 374 -24.49 16.63 -12.50
C THR A 374 -25.45 16.41 -13.65
N LEU A 375 -25.90 15.18 -13.81
CA LEU A 375 -26.99 14.75 -14.67
C LEU A 375 -28.12 14.20 -13.80
N THR A 376 -29.33 14.76 -13.92
CA THR A 376 -30.53 14.14 -13.35
C THR A 376 -31.24 13.34 -14.44
N ASP A 377 -31.35 12.03 -14.26
CA ASP A 377 -32.12 11.16 -15.13
C ASP A 377 -33.63 11.36 -14.88
N ALA A 378 -34.32 11.98 -15.82
CA ALA A 378 -35.74 12.29 -15.69
C ALA A 378 -36.64 11.05 -15.61
N ARG A 379 -36.13 9.86 -15.95
CA ARG A 379 -36.90 8.61 -15.95
C ARG A 379 -37.07 8.04 -14.54
N ASP A 380 -36.08 8.23 -13.67
CA ASP A 380 -36.07 7.69 -12.30
C ASP A 380 -35.66 8.71 -11.22
N ASN A 381 -35.46 9.97 -11.60
CA ASN A 381 -35.02 11.09 -10.77
C ASN A 381 -33.67 10.88 -10.07
N LYS A 382 -32.84 9.95 -10.54
CA LYS A 382 -31.49 9.76 -9.99
C LYS A 382 -30.55 10.82 -10.54
N THR A 383 -29.81 11.45 -9.64
CA THR A 383 -28.74 12.38 -9.99
C THR A 383 -27.41 11.65 -9.98
N TYR A 384 -26.64 11.78 -11.06
CA TYR A 384 -25.32 11.24 -11.25
C TYR A 384 -24.32 12.38 -11.43
N LYS A 385 -23.13 12.26 -10.85
CA LYS A 385 -22.01 13.15 -11.18
C LYS A 385 -21.49 12.88 -12.57
N THR A 386 -20.99 13.93 -13.22
CA THR A 386 -20.39 13.89 -14.55
C THR A 386 -19.07 14.64 -14.54
N VAL A 387 -18.14 14.24 -15.41
CA VAL A 387 -16.78 14.79 -15.47
C VAL A 387 -16.30 14.88 -16.91
N ASP A 388 -15.58 15.94 -17.25
CA ASP A 388 -15.01 16.13 -18.58
C ASP A 388 -13.63 15.49 -18.67
N ILE A 389 -13.46 14.51 -19.57
CA ILE A 389 -12.21 13.79 -19.77
C ILE A 389 -11.97 13.57 -21.26
N GLY A 390 -10.81 13.98 -21.77
CA GLY A 390 -10.44 13.76 -23.16
C GLY A 390 -11.36 14.45 -24.18
N GLY A 391 -11.95 15.58 -23.80
CA GLY A 391 -12.88 16.36 -24.63
C GLY A 391 -14.29 15.79 -24.71
N LEU A 392 -14.65 14.84 -23.84
CA LEU A 392 -15.99 14.27 -23.73
C LEU A 392 -16.48 14.39 -22.28
N THR A 393 -17.77 14.58 -22.09
CA THR A 393 -18.39 14.54 -20.76
C THR A 393 -18.85 13.11 -20.45
N TRP A 394 -18.27 12.51 -19.42
CA TRP A 394 -18.57 11.16 -18.96
C TRP A 394 -19.42 11.18 -17.69
N MET A 395 -20.24 10.15 -17.49
CA MET A 395 -20.71 9.83 -16.15
C MET A 395 -19.54 9.43 -15.24
N ALA A 396 -19.45 10.07 -14.07
CA ALA A 396 -18.50 9.73 -13.01
C ALA A 396 -19.06 8.67 -12.03
N GLU A 397 -20.32 8.26 -12.21
CA GLU A 397 -20.97 7.16 -11.50
C GLU A 397 -21.49 6.11 -12.49
N ASP A 398 -21.63 4.87 -12.04
CA ASP A 398 -22.26 3.81 -12.82
C ASP A 398 -23.78 4.01 -12.88
N LEU A 399 -24.36 3.87 -14.08
CA LEU A 399 -25.81 3.97 -14.26
C LEU A 399 -26.54 2.93 -13.39
N ASN A 400 -27.59 3.35 -12.69
CA ASN A 400 -28.41 2.47 -11.83
C ASN A 400 -29.90 2.51 -12.24
N TYR A 401 -30.19 2.61 -13.52
CA TYR A 401 -31.55 2.60 -14.06
C TYR A 401 -32.12 1.17 -14.10
N ALA A 402 -33.38 0.99 -13.69
CA ALA A 402 -33.98 -0.35 -13.53
C ALA A 402 -35.49 -0.42 -13.83
N ASP A 403 -36.06 0.59 -14.49
CA ASP A 403 -37.49 0.58 -14.82
C ASP A 403 -37.79 -0.39 -15.97
N THR A 404 -38.26 -1.58 -15.62
CA THR A 404 -38.65 -2.63 -16.57
C THR A 404 -40.02 -2.38 -17.22
N THR A 405 -40.82 -1.45 -16.70
CA THR A 405 -42.11 -1.07 -17.29
C THR A 405 -41.90 -0.13 -18.46
N ALA A 406 -41.12 0.92 -18.25
CA ALA A 406 -40.75 1.87 -19.31
C ALA A 406 -39.70 1.28 -20.28
N THR A 407 -38.88 0.32 -19.83
CA THR A 407 -37.84 -0.31 -20.66
C THR A 407 -37.87 -1.84 -20.54
N PRO A 408 -38.78 -2.51 -21.28
CA PRO A 408 -38.97 -3.97 -21.16
C PRO A 408 -37.74 -4.83 -21.44
N ASN A 409 -36.77 -4.33 -22.22
CA ASN A 409 -35.49 -5.02 -22.47
C ASN A 409 -34.59 -5.17 -21.22
N LEU A 410 -34.97 -4.52 -20.11
CA LEU A 410 -34.33 -4.69 -18.81
C LEU A 410 -34.85 -5.91 -18.04
N ILE A 411 -35.96 -6.53 -18.44
CA ILE A 411 -36.51 -7.72 -17.76
C ILE A 411 -35.43 -8.82 -17.76
N SER A 412 -35.04 -9.27 -16.57
CA SER A 412 -33.97 -10.27 -16.36
C SER A 412 -32.63 -9.88 -17.01
N GLY A 413 -32.43 -8.58 -17.26
CA GLY A 413 -31.31 -7.99 -17.98
C GLY A 413 -30.32 -7.25 -17.09
N HIS A 414 -30.60 -7.14 -15.79
CA HIS A 414 -29.77 -6.42 -14.84
C HIS A 414 -29.69 -7.12 -13.49
N THR A 415 -28.63 -6.87 -12.73
CA THR A 415 -28.50 -7.37 -11.35
C THR A 415 -27.63 -6.45 -10.49
N CYS A 416 -27.82 -6.55 -9.17
CA CYS A 416 -26.94 -5.97 -8.17
C CYS A 416 -25.90 -6.98 -7.73
N TYR A 417 -24.75 -6.50 -7.27
CA TYR A 417 -23.73 -7.38 -6.72
C TYR A 417 -24.27 -8.24 -5.57
N GLY A 418 -23.98 -9.53 -5.58
CA GLY A 418 -24.48 -10.50 -4.61
C GLY A 418 -25.99 -10.80 -4.71
N ASN A 419 -26.69 -10.30 -5.75
CA ASN A 419 -28.15 -10.25 -5.81
C ASN A 419 -28.76 -9.52 -4.59
N VAL A 420 -28.07 -8.50 -4.08
CA VAL A 420 -28.53 -7.67 -2.95
C VAL A 420 -28.83 -6.27 -3.46
N ASP A 421 -30.10 -5.85 -3.40
CA ASP A 421 -30.56 -4.58 -3.99
C ASP A 421 -29.82 -3.35 -3.45
N SER A 422 -29.48 -3.33 -2.15
CA SER A 422 -28.73 -2.23 -1.53
C SER A 422 -27.35 -2.04 -2.14
N ASN A 423 -26.74 -3.08 -2.72
CA ASN A 423 -25.43 -2.99 -3.34
C ASN A 423 -25.44 -2.17 -4.63
N CYS A 424 -26.59 -2.10 -5.34
CA CYS A 424 -26.72 -1.21 -6.49
C CYS A 424 -26.65 0.27 -6.14
N VAL A 425 -26.96 0.65 -4.90
CA VAL A 425 -26.83 2.03 -4.42
C VAL A 425 -25.35 2.41 -4.25
N ILE A 426 -24.50 1.41 -3.99
CA ILE A 426 -23.06 1.57 -3.74
C ILE A 426 -22.27 1.52 -5.05
N GLY A 427 -22.35 0.41 -5.79
CA GLY A 427 -21.50 0.13 -6.95
C GLY A 427 -22.19 0.29 -8.30
N GLY A 428 -23.44 0.77 -8.33
CA GLY A 428 -24.29 0.76 -9.52
C GLY A 428 -24.77 -0.64 -9.89
N ARG A 429 -25.47 -0.73 -11.03
CA ARG A 429 -26.08 -1.98 -11.50
C ARG A 429 -25.26 -2.58 -12.64
N SER A 430 -25.27 -3.89 -12.74
CA SER A 430 -24.66 -4.62 -13.85
C SER A 430 -25.74 -5.02 -14.85
N TYR A 431 -25.54 -4.73 -16.13
CA TYR A 431 -26.47 -5.00 -17.21
C TYR A 431 -25.88 -6.01 -18.18
N ARG A 432 -26.70 -6.93 -18.69
CA ARG A 432 -26.34 -7.68 -19.90
C ARG A 432 -26.17 -6.72 -21.06
N TRP A 433 -25.28 -7.05 -22.00
CA TRP A 433 -24.95 -6.15 -23.09
C TRP A 433 -26.19 -5.77 -23.93
N ALA A 434 -27.05 -6.72 -24.29
CA ALA A 434 -28.26 -6.39 -25.05
C ALA A 434 -29.18 -5.43 -24.27
N SER A 435 -29.28 -5.61 -22.95
CA SER A 435 -30.05 -4.72 -22.07
C SER A 435 -29.43 -3.33 -21.99
N ALA A 436 -28.09 -3.21 -21.87
CA ALA A 436 -27.39 -1.92 -21.93
C ALA A 436 -27.62 -1.19 -23.26
N MET A 437 -27.68 -1.94 -24.36
CA MET A 437 -27.97 -1.42 -25.70
C MET A 437 -29.46 -1.18 -25.95
N ASN A 438 -30.34 -1.46 -24.97
CA ASN A 438 -31.79 -1.44 -25.10
C ASN A 438 -32.32 -2.28 -26.30
N LEU A 439 -31.78 -3.48 -26.44
CA LEU A 439 -32.16 -4.47 -27.45
C LEU A 439 -32.82 -5.69 -26.81
N SER A 440 -33.59 -6.43 -27.60
CA SER A 440 -34.16 -7.71 -27.18
C SER A 440 -33.10 -8.64 -26.59
N SER A 441 -33.43 -9.33 -25.50
CA SER A 441 -32.53 -10.27 -24.82
C SER A 441 -32.02 -11.41 -25.70
N THR A 442 -32.69 -11.68 -26.82
CA THR A 442 -32.25 -12.65 -27.85
C THR A 442 -30.86 -12.31 -28.40
N TYR A 443 -30.51 -11.03 -28.46
CA TYR A 443 -29.21 -10.56 -28.96
C TYR A 443 -28.06 -10.77 -27.99
N ASN A 444 -28.31 -11.33 -26.79
CA ASN A 444 -27.23 -11.84 -25.95
C ASN A 444 -26.59 -13.12 -26.50
N SER A 445 -27.22 -13.78 -27.48
CA SER A 445 -26.73 -15.03 -28.10
C SER A 445 -26.85 -15.01 -29.63
N SER A 446 -27.07 -13.85 -30.24
CA SER A 446 -27.19 -13.70 -31.69
C SER A 446 -26.59 -12.38 -32.20
N SER A 447 -26.19 -12.39 -33.47
CA SER A 447 -25.64 -11.19 -34.12
C SER A 447 -26.69 -10.09 -34.21
N VAL A 448 -26.28 -8.87 -33.89
CA VAL A 448 -27.10 -7.67 -34.06
C VAL A 448 -26.84 -7.13 -35.47
N PRO A 449 -27.88 -6.86 -36.27
CA PRO A 449 -27.70 -6.15 -37.53
C PRO A 449 -27.11 -4.76 -37.31
N ASP A 450 -26.13 -4.35 -38.12
CA ASP A 450 -25.49 -3.03 -38.00
C ASP A 450 -26.50 -1.87 -38.05
N THR A 451 -27.63 -2.05 -38.74
CA THR A 451 -28.72 -1.07 -38.84
C THR A 451 -29.43 -0.80 -37.52
N MET A 452 -29.25 -1.64 -36.49
CA MET A 452 -29.85 -1.44 -35.16
C MET A 452 -28.95 -0.65 -34.21
N ILE A 453 -27.65 -0.53 -34.51
CA ILE A 453 -26.69 0.21 -33.69
C ILE A 453 -26.38 1.54 -34.39
N HIS A 454 -26.92 2.64 -33.86
CA HIS A 454 -26.67 3.98 -34.39
C HIS A 454 -25.37 4.56 -33.81
N LYS A 455 -24.78 5.57 -34.44
CA LYS A 455 -23.61 6.26 -33.88
C LYS A 455 -23.91 7.75 -33.73
N PRO A 456 -24.03 8.27 -32.50
CA PRO A 456 -24.00 7.56 -31.21
C PRO A 456 -25.22 6.63 -30.98
N HIS A 457 -25.07 5.56 -30.19
CA HIS A 457 -26.18 4.64 -29.82
C HIS A 457 -26.66 4.94 -28.40
N GLN A 458 -27.87 5.46 -28.24
CA GLN A 458 -28.38 5.84 -26.91
C GLN A 458 -28.40 4.67 -25.91
N GLY A 459 -28.89 3.50 -26.34
CA GLY A 459 -29.11 2.37 -25.43
C GLY A 459 -30.03 2.72 -24.26
N ILE A 460 -29.70 2.29 -23.05
CA ILE A 460 -30.44 2.67 -21.82
C ILE A 460 -29.91 3.95 -21.17
N CYS A 461 -28.94 4.64 -21.79
CA CYS A 461 -28.53 5.94 -21.30
C CYS A 461 -29.69 6.95 -21.36
N PRO A 462 -29.68 7.98 -20.50
CA PRO A 462 -30.67 9.06 -20.53
C PRO A 462 -30.67 9.77 -21.90
N THR A 463 -31.76 10.43 -22.25
CA THR A 463 -31.80 11.25 -23.48
C THR A 463 -30.69 12.31 -23.47
N GLY A 464 -30.01 12.49 -24.61
CA GLY A 464 -28.83 13.36 -24.73
C GLY A 464 -27.52 12.69 -24.27
N TRP A 465 -27.55 11.39 -23.98
CA TRP A 465 -26.42 10.58 -23.59
C TRP A 465 -26.46 9.22 -24.29
N HIS A 466 -25.31 8.60 -24.51
CA HIS A 466 -25.20 7.35 -25.24
C HIS A 466 -24.21 6.36 -24.62
N VAL A 467 -24.31 5.11 -25.08
CA VAL A 467 -23.36 4.04 -24.74
C VAL A 467 -22.05 4.31 -25.48
N PRO A 468 -20.91 4.44 -24.78
CA PRO A 468 -19.64 4.79 -25.40
C PRO A 468 -19.17 3.74 -26.39
N ASP A 469 -18.60 4.18 -27.51
CA ASP A 469 -17.92 3.30 -28.45
C ASP A 469 -16.43 3.13 -28.12
N SER A 470 -15.74 2.26 -28.87
CA SER A 470 -14.33 1.96 -28.63
C SER A 470 -13.40 3.16 -28.88
N THR A 471 -13.80 4.12 -29.70
CA THR A 471 -13.02 5.34 -29.97
C THR A 471 -13.09 6.30 -28.79
N GLU A 472 -14.24 6.40 -28.12
CA GLU A 472 -14.44 7.22 -26.93
C GLU A 472 -13.72 6.63 -25.73
N TRP A 473 -13.83 5.31 -25.52
CA TRP A 473 -13.01 4.61 -24.51
C TRP A 473 -11.51 4.81 -24.73
N ARG A 474 -11.05 4.85 -25.99
CA ARG A 474 -9.65 5.15 -26.30
C ARG A 474 -9.28 6.59 -25.95
N LYS A 475 -10.15 7.58 -26.22
CA LYS A 475 -9.93 8.98 -25.81
C LYS A 475 -9.82 9.10 -24.29
N LEU A 476 -10.71 8.43 -23.54
CA LEU A 476 -10.66 8.36 -22.09
C LEU A 476 -9.31 7.80 -21.61
N TYR A 477 -8.87 6.68 -22.19
CA TYR A 477 -7.62 6.04 -21.79
C TYR A 477 -6.38 6.89 -22.08
N VAL A 478 -6.33 7.54 -23.24
CA VAL A 478 -5.24 8.45 -23.62
C VAL A 478 -5.20 9.66 -22.69
N ALA A 479 -6.36 10.25 -22.39
CA ALA A 479 -6.47 11.38 -21.46
C ALA A 479 -6.06 11.01 -20.03
N ALA A 480 -6.19 9.74 -19.64
CA ALA A 480 -5.70 9.20 -18.37
C ALA A 480 -4.20 8.84 -18.39
N GLY A 481 -3.44 9.29 -19.40
CA GLY A 481 -2.01 9.00 -19.52
C GLY A 481 -1.71 7.55 -19.87
N ASN A 482 -2.62 6.87 -20.56
CA ASN A 482 -2.53 5.44 -20.88
C ASN A 482 -2.36 4.56 -19.63
N SER A 483 -3.07 4.91 -18.55
CA SER A 483 -3.08 4.17 -17.29
C SER A 483 -4.47 4.22 -16.66
N ALA A 484 -4.95 3.08 -16.17
CA ALA A 484 -6.17 2.99 -15.37
C ALA A 484 -5.99 3.52 -13.94
N VAL A 485 -4.77 3.77 -13.48
CA VAL A 485 -4.48 4.33 -12.15
C VAL A 485 -5.25 5.62 -11.89
N ALA A 486 -5.28 6.51 -12.90
CA ALA A 486 -5.96 7.79 -12.82
C ALA A 486 -7.49 7.69 -13.02
N LEU A 487 -8.00 6.56 -13.49
CA LEU A 487 -9.44 6.32 -13.69
C LEU A 487 -10.11 5.67 -12.47
N LYS A 488 -9.36 4.90 -11.70
CA LYS A 488 -9.85 4.12 -10.56
C LYS A 488 -10.00 4.98 -9.32
N ALA A 489 -11.09 4.78 -8.59
CA ALA A 489 -11.32 5.36 -7.27
C ALA A 489 -10.18 5.03 -6.30
N SER A 490 -9.73 6.01 -5.51
CA SER A 490 -8.68 5.77 -4.51
C SER A 490 -9.23 5.06 -3.25
N GLY A 491 -8.38 4.30 -2.57
CA GLY A 491 -8.65 3.71 -1.25
C GLY A 491 -9.69 2.57 -1.18
N VAL A 492 -10.31 2.17 -2.29
CA VAL A 492 -11.36 1.12 -2.30
C VAL A 492 -11.04 -0.10 -3.16
N TRP A 493 -10.10 0.03 -4.11
CA TRP A 493 -9.55 -1.14 -4.79
C TRP A 493 -8.64 -1.90 -3.82
N PRO A 494 -8.62 -3.24 -3.83
CA PRO A 494 -7.70 -4.02 -3.01
C PRO A 494 -6.27 -3.62 -3.30
N TYR A 495 -5.51 -3.41 -2.24
CA TYR A 495 -4.08 -3.17 -2.36
C TYR A 495 -3.40 -4.36 -3.05
N SER A 496 -2.56 -4.03 -4.03
CA SER A 496 -1.65 -4.94 -4.68
C SER A 496 -0.29 -4.27 -4.74
N SER A 497 0.73 -4.96 -4.24
CA SER A 497 2.10 -4.46 -4.20
C SER A 497 2.77 -4.40 -5.58
N SER A 498 2.22 -5.09 -6.58
CA SER A 498 2.77 -5.19 -7.93
C SER A 498 2.32 -4.08 -8.88
N VAL A 499 1.44 -3.18 -8.43
CA VAL A 499 0.86 -2.12 -9.25
C VAL A 499 0.80 -0.79 -8.49
N ALA A 500 0.56 0.30 -9.21
CA ALA A 500 0.51 1.62 -8.60
C ALA A 500 -0.83 1.83 -7.90
N ALA A 501 -0.84 2.58 -6.80
CA ALA A 501 -2.06 2.88 -6.07
C ALA A 501 -3.01 3.75 -6.93
N PRO A 502 -4.31 3.43 -7.02
CA PRO A 502 -5.30 4.27 -7.69
C PRO A 502 -5.32 5.70 -7.16
N SER A 503 -5.30 6.67 -8.07
CA SER A 503 -5.29 8.10 -7.73
C SER A 503 -6.61 8.80 -8.06
N ASN A 504 -7.45 8.22 -8.93
CA ASN A 504 -8.65 8.86 -9.46
C ASN A 504 -8.41 10.26 -10.06
N ALA A 505 -7.19 10.56 -10.53
CA ALA A 505 -6.80 11.91 -10.93
C ALA A 505 -7.66 12.50 -12.07
N THR A 506 -8.29 11.67 -12.92
CA THR A 506 -9.22 12.18 -13.95
C THR A 506 -10.62 12.47 -13.44
N GLY A 507 -10.96 11.99 -12.25
CA GLY A 507 -12.30 12.05 -11.67
C GLY A 507 -13.28 11.00 -12.20
N PHE A 508 -12.87 10.09 -13.10
CA PHE A 508 -13.76 9.04 -13.64
C PHE A 508 -14.40 8.16 -12.56
N THR A 509 -13.70 7.92 -11.45
CA THR A 509 -14.20 7.23 -10.26
C THR A 509 -14.71 5.81 -10.57
N ALA A 510 -13.89 5.00 -11.22
CA ALA A 510 -14.16 3.58 -11.41
C ALA A 510 -14.08 2.85 -10.05
N LEU A 511 -15.21 2.30 -9.60
CA LEU A 511 -15.30 1.47 -8.39
C LEU A 511 -15.05 0.00 -8.75
N PRO A 512 -14.48 -0.82 -7.84
CA PRO A 512 -14.31 -2.26 -8.07
C PRO A 512 -15.63 -3.00 -7.81
N SER A 513 -16.69 -2.61 -8.50
CA SER A 513 -18.07 -3.06 -8.26
C SER A 513 -18.33 -4.54 -8.62
N GLY A 514 -17.36 -5.21 -9.23
CA GLY A 514 -17.50 -6.57 -9.75
C GLY A 514 -18.28 -6.59 -11.05
N TYR A 515 -18.90 -7.73 -11.36
CA TYR A 515 -19.79 -7.90 -12.50
C TYR A 515 -20.64 -9.16 -12.36
N ALA A 516 -21.69 -9.28 -13.17
CA ALA A 516 -22.48 -10.51 -13.25
C ALA A 516 -21.85 -11.52 -14.23
N TYR A 517 -21.80 -12.79 -13.85
CA TYR A 517 -21.35 -13.90 -14.69
C TYR A 517 -22.36 -15.05 -14.58
N GLY A 518 -23.24 -15.18 -15.57
CA GLY A 518 -24.37 -16.11 -15.50
C GLY A 518 -25.34 -15.77 -14.35
N SER A 519 -25.57 -16.74 -13.45
CA SER A 519 -26.36 -16.56 -12.21
C SER A 519 -25.54 -16.09 -11.01
N TYR A 520 -24.22 -15.95 -11.18
CA TYR A 520 -23.29 -15.58 -10.12
C TYR A 520 -22.88 -14.12 -10.26
N SER A 521 -22.64 -13.43 -9.16
CA SER A 521 -21.90 -12.18 -9.15
C SER A 521 -20.43 -12.48 -8.85
N TYR A 522 -19.53 -12.19 -9.78
CA TYR A 522 -18.11 -12.49 -9.65
C TYR A 522 -17.34 -11.21 -9.27
N SER A 523 -16.29 -11.37 -8.46
CA SER A 523 -15.24 -10.35 -8.24
C SER A 523 -15.66 -8.98 -7.73
N GLY A 524 -16.67 -8.90 -6.85
CA GLY A 524 -16.86 -7.68 -6.06
C GLY A 524 -15.56 -7.38 -5.32
N ASN A 525 -15.11 -6.14 -5.44
CA ASN A 525 -13.80 -5.63 -5.01
C ASN A 525 -12.61 -5.98 -5.88
N LEU A 526 -12.65 -6.89 -6.84
CA LEU A 526 -11.43 -7.24 -7.60
C LEU A 526 -11.41 -6.64 -9.01
N ALA A 527 -12.56 -6.32 -9.59
CA ALA A 527 -12.65 -5.83 -10.95
C ALA A 527 -13.87 -4.92 -11.16
N ALA A 528 -13.84 -4.22 -12.29
CA ALA A 528 -14.98 -3.51 -12.85
C ALA A 528 -15.01 -3.76 -14.37
N ARG A 529 -16.19 -4.07 -14.91
CA ARG A 529 -16.41 -4.23 -16.36
C ARG A 529 -17.37 -3.17 -16.86
N TYR A 530 -17.08 -2.58 -18.00
CA TYR A 530 -17.87 -1.50 -18.60
C TYR A 530 -18.28 -1.83 -20.03
N CYS A 531 -19.57 -1.68 -20.30
CA CYS A 531 -20.14 -1.95 -21.62
C CYS A 531 -19.60 -0.95 -22.66
N SER A 532 -19.47 -1.41 -23.91
CA SER A 532 -19.30 -0.54 -25.07
C SER A 532 -20.36 -0.84 -26.12
N ALA A 533 -20.57 0.07 -27.07
CA ALA A 533 -21.51 -0.12 -28.17
C ALA A 533 -21.07 -1.20 -29.18
N HIS A 534 -19.86 -1.74 -29.06
CA HIS A 534 -19.29 -2.66 -30.04
C HIS A 534 -19.71 -4.12 -29.79
N SER A 535 -20.58 -4.64 -30.67
CA SER A 535 -20.86 -6.07 -30.79
C SER A 535 -19.72 -6.76 -31.54
N TYR A 536 -19.00 -7.67 -30.88
CA TYR A 536 -17.85 -8.37 -31.47
C TYR A 536 -18.27 -9.58 -32.33
N SER A 537 -19.23 -10.37 -31.84
CA SER A 537 -19.77 -11.53 -32.56
C SER A 537 -21.21 -11.81 -32.14
N ALA A 538 -21.77 -12.97 -32.55
CA ALA A 538 -23.12 -13.37 -32.18
C ALA A 538 -23.33 -13.33 -30.65
N SER A 539 -22.43 -13.94 -29.90
CA SER A 539 -22.58 -14.07 -28.44
C SER A 539 -21.64 -13.17 -27.64
N TYR A 540 -20.73 -12.42 -28.30
CA TYR A 540 -19.70 -11.64 -27.62
C TYR A 540 -19.77 -10.16 -27.98
N ALA A 541 -19.47 -9.32 -27.01
CA ALA A 541 -19.32 -7.87 -27.15
C ALA A 541 -17.95 -7.45 -26.61
N TRP A 542 -17.46 -6.31 -27.11
CA TRP A 542 -16.24 -5.71 -26.60
C TRP A 542 -16.52 -4.99 -25.28
N ILE A 543 -15.89 -5.43 -24.19
CA ILE A 543 -16.12 -4.88 -22.84
C ILE A 543 -14.77 -4.43 -22.26
N TYR A 544 -14.77 -3.27 -21.62
CA TYR A 544 -13.58 -2.70 -20.99
C TYR A 544 -13.50 -3.11 -19.53
N THR A 545 -12.35 -3.62 -19.10
CA THR A 545 -12.11 -4.15 -17.76
C THR A 545 -10.99 -3.40 -17.07
N MET A 546 -11.20 -3.13 -15.78
CA MET A 546 -10.17 -2.70 -14.84
C MET A 546 -10.09 -3.73 -13.71
N THR A 547 -8.89 -4.15 -13.31
CA THR A 547 -8.69 -5.11 -12.21
C THR A 547 -7.78 -4.54 -11.15
N TYR A 548 -7.91 -4.98 -9.89
CA TYR A 548 -7.09 -4.48 -8.78
C TYR A 548 -5.58 -4.69 -8.99
N SER A 549 -5.20 -5.74 -9.73
CA SER A 549 -3.83 -6.17 -9.96
C SER A 549 -3.24 -5.69 -11.30
N SER A 550 -3.86 -4.71 -11.96
CA SER A 550 -3.37 -4.16 -13.23
C SER A 550 -3.47 -2.64 -13.28
N ASN A 551 -2.46 -1.98 -13.84
CA ASN A 551 -2.50 -0.54 -14.14
C ASN A 551 -3.16 -0.23 -15.49
N TYR A 552 -3.64 -1.22 -16.23
CA TYR A 552 -4.16 -1.04 -17.59
C TYR A 552 -5.69 -1.09 -17.62
N LEU A 553 -6.27 -0.37 -18.59
CA LEU A 553 -7.63 -0.57 -19.05
C LEU A 553 -7.56 -1.56 -20.23
N THR A 554 -8.15 -2.74 -20.09
CA THR A 554 -8.12 -3.77 -21.12
C THR A 554 -9.50 -3.91 -21.77
N GLY A 555 -9.55 -3.82 -23.10
CA GLY A 555 -10.72 -4.23 -23.88
C GLY A 555 -10.54 -5.67 -24.34
N ASP A 556 -11.57 -6.49 -24.20
CA ASP A 556 -11.57 -7.88 -24.63
C ASP A 556 -12.99 -8.32 -25.04
N ASP A 557 -13.13 -9.45 -25.72
CA ASP A 557 -14.42 -10.01 -26.07
C ASP A 557 -15.01 -10.85 -24.92
N TYR A 558 -16.17 -10.43 -24.43
CA TYR A 558 -16.88 -11.10 -23.35
C TYR A 558 -18.30 -11.44 -23.78
N ARG A 559 -18.87 -12.47 -23.16
CA ARG A 559 -20.23 -12.90 -23.49
C ARG A 559 -21.21 -11.75 -23.23
N LYS A 560 -22.09 -11.48 -24.17
CA LYS A 560 -23.15 -10.46 -24.01
C LYS A 560 -24.09 -10.76 -22.85
N SER A 561 -24.21 -12.04 -22.48
CA SER A 561 -24.97 -12.48 -21.30
C SER A 561 -24.27 -12.22 -19.97
N ASP A 562 -22.97 -11.91 -19.98
CA ASP A 562 -22.25 -11.44 -18.80
C ASP A 562 -22.63 -9.98 -18.57
N GLY A 563 -22.66 -9.59 -17.30
CA GLY A 563 -23.00 -8.24 -16.90
C GLY A 563 -21.81 -7.29 -17.06
N CYS A 564 -22.11 -6.05 -17.42
CA CYS A 564 -21.20 -4.92 -17.39
C CYS A 564 -21.90 -3.69 -16.80
N HIS A 565 -21.14 -2.82 -16.16
CA HIS A 565 -21.61 -1.50 -15.74
C HIS A 565 -21.66 -0.56 -16.96
N LEU A 566 -22.43 0.52 -16.86
CA LEU A 566 -22.60 1.47 -17.94
C LEU A 566 -22.20 2.87 -17.50
N ARG A 567 -21.28 3.47 -18.27
CA ARG A 567 -20.80 4.85 -18.12
C ARG A 567 -21.20 5.60 -19.37
N CYS A 568 -22.31 6.33 -19.31
CA CYS A 568 -22.83 7.06 -20.45
C CYS A 568 -21.95 8.27 -20.77
N VAL A 569 -21.89 8.63 -22.06
CA VAL A 569 -21.20 9.82 -22.58
C VAL A 569 -22.25 10.79 -23.11
N LYS A 570 -22.06 12.09 -22.87
CA LYS A 570 -22.98 13.12 -23.34
C LYS A 570 -22.86 13.31 -24.86
N ASP A 571 -23.99 13.48 -25.54
CA ASP A 571 -24.00 13.82 -26.96
C ASP A 571 -23.35 15.20 -27.17
N LEU A 572 -22.57 15.34 -28.25
CA LEU A 572 -21.88 16.58 -28.64
C LEU A 572 -22.76 17.53 -29.46
#